data_AF-A0A7L4R5H0-F1
#
_entry.id   AF-A0A7L4R5H0-F1
#
_cell.length_a   1.000
_cell.length_b   1.000
_cell.length_c   1.000
_cell.angle_alpha   90.00
_cell.angle_beta   90.00
_cell.angle_gamma   90.00
#
_symmetry.space_group_name_H-M   'P 1'
#
loop_
_entity.id
_entity.type
_entity.pdbx_description
1 polymer ?
#
loop_
_entity_poly.entity_id
_entity_poly.type
_entity_poly.pdbx_seq_one_letter_code
_entity_poly.pdbx_strand_id
1 'polypeptide(L)'
;MPQKTRSFFTSRSWITIMFLSGIVLLLAGLVELVLMPAGAPGNAALLCVTFGFIMVFIAGSRLYRGEEHYIQDERTRRIGAYGLSWSWFLTFIVLFGFFWLDYLGVWSPDVGTLSVVLILLMGVSAKAFQIWLFRKGDVE
;
A
#
# COMPACT_ATOMS: atom_id res chain seq x y z
N MET A 1 -20.81 -9.47 38.80
CA MET A 1 -21.29 -8.77 37.60
C MET A 1 -20.08 -8.14 36.92
N PRO A 2 -19.61 -8.60 35.75
CA PRO A 2 -18.46 -7.96 35.11
C PRO A 2 -18.91 -6.66 34.45
N GLN A 3 -18.25 -5.56 34.81
CA GLN A 3 -18.45 -4.25 34.19
C GLN A 3 -18.03 -4.31 32.72
N LYS A 4 -18.99 -4.04 31.84
CA LYS A 4 -18.77 -3.83 30.41
C LYS A 4 -18.05 -2.50 30.23
N THR A 5 -16.71 -2.54 30.15
CA THR A 5 -15.92 -1.39 29.71
C THR A 5 -16.40 -1.02 28.31
N ARG A 6 -17.13 0.09 28.20
CA ARG A 6 -17.49 0.66 26.91
C ARG A 6 -16.21 1.18 26.28
N SER A 7 -15.53 0.34 25.48
CA SER A 7 -14.51 0.80 24.55
C SER A 7 -15.18 1.77 23.60
N PHE A 8 -14.98 3.07 23.82
CA PHE A 8 -15.45 4.14 22.94
C PHE A 8 -14.68 4.18 21.60
N PHE A 9 -13.67 3.34 21.46
CA PHE A 9 -12.96 3.08 20.22
C PHE A 9 -13.53 1.83 19.55
N THR A 10 -14.72 1.97 18.97
CA THR A 10 -15.09 1.10 17.86
C THR A 10 -14.14 1.45 16.71
N SER A 11 -13.29 0.49 16.31
CA SER A 11 -12.32 0.54 15.20
C SER A 11 -12.85 1.31 13.98
N ARG A 12 -14.13 1.13 13.70
CA ARG A 12 -14.85 1.78 12.62
C ARG A 12 -14.88 3.32 12.68
N SER A 13 -15.11 3.92 13.85
CA SER A 13 -15.22 5.38 14.00
C SER A 13 -13.88 6.07 13.68
N TRP A 14 -12.77 5.45 14.06
CA TRP A 14 -11.43 5.95 13.72
C TRP A 14 -11.12 5.84 12.24
N ILE A 15 -11.49 4.72 11.61
CA ILE A 15 -11.36 4.55 10.16
C ILE A 15 -12.19 5.60 9.41
N THR A 16 -13.40 5.90 9.88
CA THR A 16 -14.23 6.96 9.29
C THR A 16 -13.60 8.34 9.43
N ILE A 17 -13.02 8.67 10.59
CA ILE A 17 -12.29 9.95 10.78
C ILE A 17 -11.10 10.03 9.81
N MET A 18 -10.32 8.95 9.69
CA MET A 18 -9.20 8.89 8.74
C MET A 18 -9.65 9.05 7.28
N PHE A 19 -10.80 8.47 6.91
CA PHE A 19 -11.36 8.61 5.57
C PHE A 19 -11.76 10.05 5.29
N LEU A 20 -12.47 10.70 6.21
CA LEU A 20 -12.90 12.09 6.08
C LEU A 20 -11.70 13.04 6.04
N SER A 21 -10.70 12.86 6.92
CA SER A 21 -9.48 13.67 6.89
C SER A 21 -8.71 13.48 5.57
N GLY A 22 -8.69 12.26 5.03
CA GLY A 22 -8.11 11.98 3.72
C GLY A 22 -8.80 12.74 2.59
N ILE A 23 -10.14 12.79 2.58
CA ILE A 23 -10.91 13.57 1.59
C ILE A 23 -10.56 15.05 1.68
N VAL A 24 -10.54 15.61 2.90
CA VAL A 24 -10.23 17.02 3.12
C VAL A 24 -8.82 17.36 2.62
N LEU A 25 -7.82 16.52 2.95
CA LEU A 25 -6.44 16.71 2.48
C LEU A 25 -6.32 16.60 0.95
N LEU A 26 -7.01 15.64 0.35
CA LEU A 26 -7.01 15.45 -1.11
C LEU A 26 -7.62 16.66 -1.82
N LEU A 27 -8.78 17.13 -1.36
CA LEU A 27 -9.44 18.30 -1.93
C LEU A 27 -8.60 19.57 -1.73
N ALA A 28 -8.03 19.77 -0.54
CA ALA A 28 -7.15 20.90 -0.26
C ALA A 28 -5.94 20.93 -1.20
N GLY A 29 -5.25 19.79 -1.36
CA GLY A 29 -4.10 19.68 -2.26
C GLY A 29 -4.47 19.91 -3.73
N LEU A 30 -5.64 19.43 -4.20
CA LEU A 30 -6.10 19.69 -5.56
C LEU A 30 -6.45 21.16 -5.79
N VAL A 31 -7.14 21.79 -4.84
CA VAL A 31 -7.48 23.22 -4.92
C VAL A 31 -6.21 24.07 -4.96
N GLU A 32 -5.23 23.75 -4.11
CA GLU A 32 -3.94 24.44 -4.10
C GLU A 32 -3.21 24.28 -5.43
N LEU A 33 -3.20 23.08 -6.02
CA LEU A 33 -2.57 22.82 -7.32
C LEU A 33 -3.21 23.64 -8.46
N VAL A 34 -4.53 23.83 -8.43
CA VAL A 34 -5.27 24.61 -9.45
C VAL A 34 -5.07 26.12 -9.27
N LEU A 35 -4.96 26.59 -8.03
CA LEU A 35 -4.78 28.01 -7.72
C LEU A 35 -3.31 28.46 -7.79
N MET A 36 -2.36 27.52 -7.84
CA MET A 36 -0.94 27.83 -7.88
C MET A 36 -0.53 28.51 -9.21
N PRO A 37 0.26 29.60 -9.14
CA PRO A 37 0.84 30.21 -10.33
C PRO A 37 1.83 29.25 -11.01
N ALA A 38 1.83 29.25 -12.35
CA ALA A 38 2.75 28.46 -13.15
C ALA A 38 4.22 28.80 -12.81
N GLY A 39 4.90 27.92 -12.08
CA GLY A 39 6.28 28.09 -11.62
C GLY A 39 6.49 28.03 -10.11
N ALA A 40 5.42 28.02 -9.30
CA ALA A 40 5.54 27.80 -7.86
C ALA A 40 5.88 26.32 -7.54
N PRO A 41 6.73 26.05 -6.54
CA PRO A 41 7.06 24.67 -6.15
C PRO A 41 5.82 24.00 -5.51
N GLY A 42 5.14 23.15 -6.29
CA GLY A 42 3.93 22.43 -5.87
C GLY A 42 4.16 21.26 -4.91
N ASN A 43 5.30 21.18 -4.24
CA ASN A 43 5.68 20.03 -3.42
C ASN A 43 4.70 19.79 -2.26
N ALA A 44 4.24 20.86 -1.59
CA ALA A 44 3.28 20.74 -0.50
C ALA A 44 1.92 20.21 -1.00
N ALA A 45 1.40 20.81 -2.08
CA ALA A 45 0.16 20.37 -2.74
C ALA A 45 0.24 18.90 -3.19
N LEU A 46 1.35 18.50 -3.82
CA LEU A 46 1.61 17.12 -4.25
C LEU A 46 1.63 16.14 -3.07
N LEU A 47 2.25 16.51 -1.94
CA LEU A 47 2.24 15.71 -0.73
C LEU A 47 0.82 15.58 -0.17
N CYS A 48 0.06 16.68 -0.09
CA CYS A 48 -1.33 16.66 0.38
C CYS A 48 -2.22 15.77 -0.49
N VAL A 49 -2.10 15.87 -1.83
CA VAL A 49 -2.83 14.99 -2.76
C VAL A 49 -2.44 13.53 -2.55
N THR A 50 -1.14 13.23 -2.44
CA THR A 50 -0.63 11.86 -2.29
C THR A 50 -1.10 11.22 -0.98
N PHE A 51 -0.90 11.91 0.15
CA PHE A 51 -1.32 11.41 1.46
C PHE A 51 -2.85 11.33 1.58
N GLY A 52 -3.57 12.32 1.06
CA GLY A 52 -5.03 12.31 0.99
C GLY A 52 -5.54 11.10 0.22
N PHE A 53 -4.97 10.83 -0.96
CA PHE A 53 -5.32 9.67 -1.77
C PHE A 53 -5.08 8.35 -1.05
N ILE A 54 -3.90 8.18 -0.43
CA ILE A 54 -3.56 6.97 0.32
C ILE A 54 -4.54 6.75 1.48
N MET A 55 -4.86 7.80 2.25
CA MET A 55 -5.80 7.71 3.36
C MET A 55 -7.21 7.34 2.89
N VAL A 56 -7.72 8.00 1.85
CA VAL A 56 -9.04 7.71 1.28
C VAL A 56 -9.10 6.27 0.76
N PHE A 57 -8.07 5.83 0.06
CA PHE A 57 -8.01 4.48 -0.51
C PHE A 57 -7.95 3.40 0.59
N ILE A 58 -7.08 3.55 1.58
CA ILE A 58 -6.93 2.56 2.66
C ILE A 58 -8.17 2.57 3.58
N ALA A 59 -8.61 3.75 4.03
CA ALA A 59 -9.74 3.85 4.94
C ALA A 59 -11.05 3.49 4.24
N GLY A 60 -11.23 3.90 2.99
CA GLY A 60 -12.39 3.59 2.16
C GLY A 60 -12.47 2.09 1.85
N SER A 61 -11.36 1.46 1.47
CA SER A 61 -11.33 0.00 1.24
C SER A 61 -11.65 -0.78 2.51
N ARG A 62 -11.15 -0.36 3.68
CA ARG A 62 -11.53 -0.97 4.97
C ARG A 62 -12.99 -0.76 5.34
N LEU A 63 -13.54 0.45 5.11
CA LEU A 63 -14.92 0.76 5.44
C LEU A 63 -15.90 -0.01 4.53
N TYR A 64 -15.54 -0.19 3.26
CA TYR A 64 -16.30 -0.96 2.27
C TYR A 64 -16.31 -2.46 2.59
N ARG A 65 -15.18 -3.03 3.02
CA ARG A 65 -15.05 -4.47 3.26
C ARG A 65 -15.78 -4.96 4.53
N GLY A 66 -16.19 -4.05 5.42
CA GLY A 66 -16.86 -4.39 6.68
C GLY A 66 -15.95 -5.10 7.68
N GLU A 67 -16.36 -5.18 8.94
CA GLU A 67 -15.69 -6.00 9.95
C GLU A 67 -16.10 -7.47 9.75
N GLU A 68 -15.59 -8.09 8.69
CA GLU A 68 -15.60 -9.54 8.63
C GLU A 68 -14.62 -10.03 9.70
N HIS A 69 -15.17 -10.58 10.79
CA HIS A 69 -14.44 -11.45 11.71
C HIS A 69 -14.06 -12.74 10.95
N TYR A 70 -13.18 -12.61 9.97
CA TYR A 70 -12.57 -13.76 9.34
C TYR A 70 -11.57 -14.30 10.36
N ILE A 71 -11.95 -15.37 11.05
CA ILE A 71 -10.99 -16.21 11.75
C ILE A 71 -9.96 -16.58 10.69
N GLN A 72 -8.76 -15.98 10.77
CA GLN A 72 -7.68 -16.29 9.85
C GLN A 72 -7.29 -17.74 10.06
N ASP A 73 -7.80 -18.60 9.19
CA ASP A 73 -7.39 -19.99 9.10
C ASP A 73 -5.86 -20.07 8.93
N GLU A 74 -5.22 -21.06 9.54
CA GLU A 74 -3.77 -21.28 9.44
C GLU A 74 -3.31 -21.32 7.98
N ARG A 75 -4.16 -21.85 7.10
CA ARG A 75 -3.96 -21.85 5.65
C ARG A 75 -3.80 -20.45 5.06
N THR A 76 -4.67 -19.51 5.43
CA THR A 76 -4.59 -18.10 4.97
C THR A 76 -3.29 -17.46 5.44
N ARG A 77 -2.85 -17.77 6.67
CA ARG A 77 -1.58 -17.29 7.21
C ARG A 77 -0.38 -17.84 6.44
N ARG A 78 -0.38 -19.14 6.12
CA ARG A 78 0.68 -19.79 5.32
C ARG A 78 0.73 -19.19 3.91
N ILE A 79 -0.40 -19.08 3.21
CA ILE A 79 -0.46 -18.46 1.87
C ILE A 79 0.09 -17.03 1.89
N GLY A 80 -0.27 -16.24 2.92
CA GLY A 80 0.26 -14.90 3.11
C GLY A 80 1.79 -14.87 3.23
N ALA A 81 2.35 -15.76 4.06
CA ALA A 81 3.78 -15.89 4.26
C ALA A 81 4.52 -16.35 3.00
N TYR A 82 4.04 -17.42 2.34
CA TYR A 82 4.64 -17.91 1.09
C TYR A 82 4.57 -16.85 -0.02
N GLY A 83 3.46 -16.14 -0.16
CA GLY A 83 3.33 -15.06 -1.15
C GLY A 83 4.32 -13.91 -0.92
N LEU A 84 4.59 -13.56 0.35
CA LEU A 84 5.62 -12.59 0.72
C LEU A 84 7.03 -13.12 0.43
N SER A 85 7.34 -14.36 0.79
CA SER A 85 8.64 -14.98 0.50
C SER A 85 8.95 -15.05 -0.99
N TRP A 86 7.97 -15.44 -1.81
CA TRP A 86 8.10 -15.47 -3.28
C TRP A 86 8.30 -14.07 -3.89
N SER A 87 7.59 -13.07 -3.36
CA SER A 87 7.78 -11.67 -3.75
C SER A 87 9.19 -11.18 -3.45
N TRP A 88 9.72 -11.54 -2.29
CA TRP A 88 11.07 -11.16 -1.90
C TRP A 88 12.12 -11.84 -2.77
N PHE A 89 11.95 -13.14 -3.05
CA PHE A 89 12.82 -13.87 -3.97
C PHE A 89 12.82 -13.27 -5.38
N LEU A 90 11.65 -12.91 -5.92
CA LEU A 90 11.52 -12.21 -7.20
C LEU A 90 12.27 -10.87 -7.17
N THR A 91 12.15 -10.12 -6.08
CA THR A 91 12.82 -8.83 -5.91
C THR A 91 14.33 -8.97 -5.97
N PHE A 92 14.90 -10.03 -5.38
CA PHE A 92 16.33 -10.31 -5.50
C PHE A 92 16.76 -10.63 -6.93
N ILE A 93 15.99 -11.43 -7.67
CA ILE A 93 16.28 -11.72 -9.08
C ILE A 93 16.30 -10.41 -9.89
N VAL A 94 15.33 -9.54 -9.66
CA VAL A 94 15.25 -8.24 -10.36
C VAL A 94 16.42 -7.33 -9.97
N LEU A 95 16.78 -7.25 -8.68
CA LEU A 95 17.96 -6.51 -8.22
C LEU A 95 19.24 -7.02 -8.85
N PHE A 96 19.40 -8.35 -8.97
CA PHE A 96 20.53 -8.95 -9.64
C PHE A 96 20.58 -8.56 -11.12
N GLY A 97 19.42 -8.51 -11.79
CA GLY A 97 19.31 -8.00 -13.15
C GLY A 97 19.71 -6.52 -13.27
N PHE A 98 19.19 -5.66 -12.39
CA PHE A 98 19.58 -4.25 -12.33
C PHE A 98 21.06 -4.05 -12.10
N PHE A 99 21.66 -4.83 -11.19
CA PHE A 99 23.10 -4.80 -10.95
C PHE A 99 23.90 -5.08 -12.23
N TRP A 100 23.51 -6.10 -13.00
CA TRP A 100 24.19 -6.39 -14.27
C TRP A 100 23.96 -5.32 -15.33
N LEU A 101 22.75 -4.77 -15.43
CA LEU A 101 22.44 -3.68 -16.36
C LEU A 101 23.25 -2.41 -16.09
N ASP A 102 23.43 -2.10 -14.80
CA ASP A 102 24.26 -0.99 -14.33
C ASP A 102 25.75 -1.28 -14.59
N TYR A 103 26.23 -2.48 -14.22
CA TYR A 103 27.61 -2.90 -14.40
C TYR A 103 28.05 -2.90 -15.89
N LEU A 104 27.16 -3.33 -16.79
CA LEU A 104 27.41 -3.34 -18.24
C LEU A 104 27.23 -1.96 -18.88
N GLY A 105 26.79 -0.94 -18.12
CA GLY A 105 26.55 0.42 -18.61
C GLY A 105 25.35 0.54 -19.55
N VAL A 106 24.44 -0.44 -19.55
CA VAL A 106 23.25 -0.44 -20.41
C VAL A 106 22.19 0.51 -19.85
N TRP A 107 21.94 0.44 -18.54
CA TRP A 107 20.96 1.28 -17.87
C TRP A 107 21.29 1.42 -16.37
N SER A 108 21.47 2.68 -15.93
CA SER A 108 21.80 3.04 -14.56
C SER A 108 20.70 3.93 -13.98
N PRO A 109 19.68 3.36 -13.32
CA PRO A 109 18.61 4.15 -12.70
C PRO A 109 19.14 4.87 -11.45
N ASP A 110 18.64 6.09 -11.22
CA ASP A 110 18.92 6.78 -9.96
C ASP A 110 18.25 6.05 -8.77
N VAL A 111 18.72 6.34 -7.56
CA VAL A 111 18.24 5.71 -6.32
C VAL A 111 16.75 5.90 -6.11
N GLY A 112 16.19 7.05 -6.48
CA GLY A 112 14.75 7.33 -6.39
C GLY A 112 13.94 6.45 -7.31
N THR A 113 14.32 6.37 -8.59
CA THR A 113 13.67 5.49 -9.57
C THR A 113 13.75 4.02 -9.16
N LEU A 114 14.95 3.55 -8.76
CA LEU A 114 15.13 2.18 -8.28
C LEU A 114 14.21 1.90 -7.08
N SER A 115 14.15 2.81 -6.11
CA SER A 115 13.33 2.65 -4.91
C SER A 115 11.84 2.51 -5.24
N VAL A 116 11.31 3.38 -6.12
CA VAL A 116 9.90 3.31 -6.54
C VAL A 116 9.62 1.99 -7.25
N VAL A 117 10.49 1.58 -8.17
CA VAL A 117 10.35 0.31 -8.90
C VAL A 117 10.32 -0.87 -7.93
N LEU A 118 11.22 -0.91 -6.94
CA LEU A 118 11.29 -2.01 -5.97
C LEU A 118 10.07 -2.07 -5.04
N ILE A 119 9.59 -0.92 -4.55
CA ILE A 119 8.40 -0.86 -3.70
C ILE A 119 7.17 -1.37 -4.46
N LEU A 120 7.01 -0.92 -5.70
CA LEU A 120 5.91 -1.37 -6.56
C LEU A 120 6.04 -2.87 -6.90
N LEU A 121 7.23 -3.32 -7.28
CA LEU A 121 7.51 -4.72 -7.58
C LEU A 121 7.16 -5.60 -6.38
N MET A 122 7.61 -5.27 -5.18
CA MET A 122 7.30 -6.02 -3.96
C MET A 122 5.80 -6.05 -3.68
N GLY A 123 5.14 -4.88 -3.64
CA GLY A 123 3.72 -4.80 -3.33
C GLY A 123 2.83 -5.56 -4.32
N VAL A 124 3.07 -5.35 -5.61
CA VAL A 124 2.29 -5.98 -6.69
C VAL A 124 2.56 -7.47 -6.78
N SER A 125 3.82 -7.89 -6.72
CA SER A 125 4.17 -9.33 -6.79
C SER A 125 3.66 -10.09 -5.58
N ALA A 126 3.73 -9.54 -4.36
CA ALA A 126 3.19 -10.18 -3.18
C ALA A 126 1.69 -10.44 -3.31
N LYS A 127 0.93 -9.47 -3.85
CA LYS A 127 -0.49 -9.67 -4.14
C LYS A 127 -0.75 -10.67 -5.26
N ALA A 128 0.04 -10.63 -6.33
CA ALA A 128 -0.06 -11.59 -7.42
C ALA A 128 0.18 -13.03 -6.93
N PHE A 129 1.25 -13.25 -6.16
CA PHE A 129 1.57 -14.56 -5.58
C PHE A 129 0.53 -15.01 -4.56
N GLN A 130 0.05 -14.11 -3.68
CA GLN A 130 -1.04 -14.42 -2.77
C GLN A 130 -2.27 -14.92 -3.54
N ILE A 131 -2.74 -14.16 -4.55
CA ILE A 131 -3.91 -14.53 -5.36
C ILE A 131 -3.68 -15.86 -6.08
N TRP A 132 -2.50 -16.07 -6.66
CA TRP A 132 -2.17 -17.30 -7.37
C TRP A 132 -2.17 -18.52 -6.44
N LEU A 133 -1.54 -18.42 -5.27
CA LEU A 133 -1.51 -19.48 -4.26
C LEU A 133 -2.91 -19.76 -3.69
N PHE A 134 -3.73 -18.73 -3.48
CA PHE A 134 -5.14 -18.89 -3.08
C PHE A 134 -5.94 -19.70 -4.10
N ARG A 135 -5.72 -19.49 -5.41
CA ARG A 135 -6.41 -20.24 -6.47
C ARG A 135 -5.93 -21.69 -6.59
N LYS A 136 -4.70 -21.98 -6.17
CA LYS A 136 -4.09 -23.31 -6.35
C LYS A 136 -4.56 -24.35 -5.33
N GLY A 137 -5.28 -23.94 -4.28
CA GLY A 137 -5.97 -24.86 -3.39
C GLY A 137 -5.11 -25.42 -2.26
N ASP A 138 -3.84 -25.74 -2.49
CA ASP A 138 -2.94 -26.24 -1.45
C ASP A 138 -1.55 -25.60 -1.48
N VAL A 139 -1.02 -25.33 -0.29
CA VAL A 139 0.35 -24.89 -0.02
C VAL A 139 0.89 -25.78 1.10
N GLU A 140 1.32 -26.97 0.70
CA GLU A 140 2.08 -27.89 1.56
C GLU A 140 3.51 -27.38 1.74
#